data_AF-A0A838PT94-F1
#
_entry.id   AF-A0A838PT94-F1
#
_cell.length_a   1.000
_cell.length_b   1.000
_cell.length_c   1.000
_cell.angle_alpha   90.00
_cell.angle_beta   90.00
_cell.angle_gamma   90.00
#
_symmetry.space_group_name_H-M   'P 1'
#
loop_
_entity.id
_entity.type
_entity.pdbx_description
1 polymer ?
#
loop_
_entity_poly.entity_id
_entity_poly.type
_entity_poly.pdbx_seq_one_letter_code
_entity_poly.pdbx_strand_id
1 'polypeptide(L)'
;MKLAVVGKGGVGKTSISGTLARLLARRGHRVLAVDGDPNPNLALSLGISPARMESMPALSSELVERTEEGYRLTMTLEELCASHSLQAPDGVTLLAMRPAQQAGTG
;
A
#
# COMPACT_ATOMS: atom_id res chain seq x y z
N MET A 1 14.01 8.05 4.14
CA MET A 1 14.16 6.89 5.05
C MET A 1 13.29 5.75 4.51
N LYS A 2 13.74 4.49 4.64
CA LYS A 2 12.96 3.29 4.27
C LYS A 2 12.91 2.36 5.49
N LEU A 3 11.73 1.84 5.83
CA LEU A 3 11.51 0.97 6.98
C LEU A 3 10.77 -0.28 6.52
N ALA A 4 11.22 -1.45 6.96
CA ALA A 4 10.55 -2.73 6.74
C ALA A 4 10.28 -3.37 8.10
N VAL A 5 9.03 -3.78 8.34
CA VAL A 5 8.61 -4.43 9.59
C VAL A 5 8.36 -5.90 9.32
N VAL A 6 9.19 -6.77 9.90
CA VAL A 6 9.19 -8.23 9.67
C VAL A 6 8.97 -8.99 10.98
N GLY A 7 8.55 -10.26 10.88
CA GLY A 7 8.28 -11.11 12.04
C GLY A 7 7.18 -12.15 11.79
N LYS A 8 6.99 -13.07 12.75
CA LYS A 8 6.03 -14.18 12.67
C LYS A 8 4.58 -13.71 12.53
N GLY A 9 3.66 -14.59 12.12
CA GLY A 9 2.23 -14.30 12.10
C GLY A 9 1.71 -13.90 13.48
N GLY A 10 0.78 -12.93 13.55
CA GLY A 10 0.13 -12.54 14.80
C GLY A 10 0.93 -11.66 15.77
N VAL A 11 2.22 -11.37 15.53
CA VAL A 11 3.06 -10.57 16.46
C VAL A 11 2.79 -9.05 16.44
N GLY A 12 1.73 -8.59 15.77
CA GLY A 12 1.32 -7.18 15.75
C GLY A 12 2.03 -6.28 14.73
N LYS A 13 2.74 -6.85 13.74
CA LYS A 13 3.48 -6.08 12.72
C LYS A 13 2.64 -4.98 12.06
N THR A 14 1.47 -5.34 11.56
CA THR A 14 0.59 -4.41 10.82
C THR A 14 0.13 -3.26 11.72
N SER A 15 -0.20 -3.57 12.98
CA SER A 15 -0.58 -2.56 13.98
C SER A 15 0.57 -1.59 14.27
N ILE A 16 1.79 -2.10 14.45
CA ILE A 16 2.98 -1.28 14.67
C ILE A 16 3.28 -0.43 13.42
N SER A 17 3.26 -1.03 12.23
CA SER A 17 3.49 -0.33 10.96
C SER A 17 2.49 0.81 10.75
N GLY A 18 1.19 0.57 10.94
CA GLY A 18 0.16 1.59 10.79
C GLY A 18 0.28 2.71 11.82
N THR A 19 0.56 2.37 13.08
CA THR A 19 0.77 3.35 14.15
C THR A 19 1.98 4.22 13.86
N LEU A 20 3.12 3.61 13.49
CA LEU A 20 4.34 4.33 13.16
C LEU A 20 4.15 5.25 11.96
N ALA A 21 3.49 4.78 10.91
CA ALA A 21 3.19 5.57 9.71
C ALA A 21 2.40 6.85 10.06
N ARG A 22 1.33 6.71 10.85
CA ARG A 22 0.52 7.85 11.28
C ARG A 22 1.30 8.82 12.18
N LEU A 23 2.09 8.30 13.11
CA LEU A 23 2.92 9.13 13.99
C LEU A 23 4.00 9.91 13.22
N LEU A 24 4.60 9.32 12.19
CA LEU A 24 5.54 10.00 11.33
C LEU A 24 4.85 11.08 10.48
N ALA A 25 3.69 10.77 9.92
CA ALA A 25 2.92 11.72 9.12
C ALA A 25 2.46 12.94 9.95
N ARG A 26 1.97 12.71 11.18
CA ARG A 26 1.64 13.79 12.15
C ARG A 26 2.82 14.68 12.51
N ARG A 27 4.05 14.18 12.38
CA ARG A 27 5.28 14.98 12.59
C ARG A 27 5.72 15.75 11.34
N GLY A 28 4.90 15.76 10.29
CA GLY A 28 5.17 16.49 9.04
C GLY A 28 5.98 15.70 8.02
N HIS A 29 6.23 14.41 8.25
CA HIS A 29 6.90 13.59 7.25
C HIS A 29 5.93 13.15 6.15
N ARG A 30 6.39 13.14 4.89
CA ARG A 30 5.68 12.48 3.80
C ARG A 30 5.83 10.97 3.97
N VAL A 31 4.71 10.26 4.17
CA VAL A 31 4.71 8.81 4.43
C VAL A 31 3.96 8.08 3.32
N LEU A 32 4.67 7.20 2.62
CA LEU A 32 4.10 6.17 1.77
C LEU A 32 4.13 4.84 2.54
N ALA A 33 2.96 4.34 2.90
CA ALA A 33 2.77 3.02 3.49
C ALA A 33 2.52 2.01 2.38
N VAL A 34 3.26 0.89 2.39
CA VAL A 34 3.12 -0.18 1.41
C VAL A 34 2.70 -1.47 2.13
N ASP A 35 1.59 -2.07 1.72
CA ASP A 35 1.16 -3.39 2.19
C ASP A 35 1.37 -4.43 1.07
N GLY A 36 2.35 -5.31 1.28
CA GLY A 36 2.69 -6.39 0.36
C GLY A 36 2.00 -7.71 0.68
N ASP A 37 1.09 -7.73 1.66
CA ASP A 37 0.32 -8.93 1.99
C ASP A 37 -0.84 -9.10 0.99
N PRO A 38 -1.09 -10.31 0.45
CA PRO A 38 -2.26 -10.57 -0.40
C PRO A 38 -3.60 -10.30 0.29
N ASN A 39 -3.64 -10.30 1.62
CA ASN A 39 -4.80 -9.87 2.41
C ASN A 39 -4.43 -8.58 3.19
N PRO A 40 -4.48 -7.40 2.53
CA PRO A 40 -3.93 -6.18 3.08
C PRO A 40 -4.75 -5.68 4.28
N ASN A 41 -4.15 -5.72 5.46
CA ASN A 41 -4.75 -5.29 6.73
C ASN A 41 -4.22 -3.94 7.21
N LEU A 42 -3.20 -3.38 6.55
CA LEU A 42 -2.60 -2.11 6.94
C LEU A 42 -3.60 -0.95 6.85
N ALA A 43 -4.50 -1.01 5.87
CA ALA A 43 -5.51 0.03 5.67
C ALA A 43 -6.43 0.19 6.88
N LEU A 44 -6.85 -0.93 7.49
CA LEU A 44 -7.65 -0.92 8.72
C LEU A 44 -6.88 -0.22 9.84
N SER A 45 -5.60 -0.53 10.00
CA SER A 45 -4.72 0.10 11.00
C SER A 45 -4.49 1.58 10.75
N LEU A 46 -4.56 2.01 9.48
CA LEU A 46 -4.49 3.41 9.09
C LEU A 46 -5.83 4.16 9.24
N GLY A 47 -6.95 3.45 9.45
CA GLY A 47 -8.28 4.05 9.57
C GLY A 47 -9.00 4.25 8.24
N ILE A 48 -8.64 3.47 7.21
CA ILE A 48 -9.36 3.42 5.94
C ILE A 48 -10.50 2.40 6.07
N SER A 49 -11.71 2.79 5.66
CA SER A 49 -12.87 1.88 5.67
C SER A 49 -12.78 0.82 4.57
N PRO A 50 -13.40 -0.37 4.75
CA PRO A 50 -13.46 -1.40 3.72
C PRO A 50 -14.02 -0.89 2.38
N ALA A 51 -15.07 -0.07 2.40
CA ALA A 51 -15.65 0.51 1.18
C ALA A 51 -14.66 1.39 0.39
N ARG A 52 -13.80 2.16 1.09
CA ARG A 52 -12.74 2.93 0.42
C ARG A 52 -11.62 2.03 -0.09
N MET A 53 -11.32 0.95 0.61
CA MET A 53 -10.39 -0.06 0.12
C MET A 53 -10.88 -0.64 -1.20
N GLU A 54 -12.18 -0.95 -1.30
CA GLU A 54 -12.79 -1.51 -2.49
C GLU A 54 -12.65 -0.63 -3.73
N SER A 55 -12.69 0.70 -3.57
CA SER A 55 -12.53 1.64 -4.69
C SER A 55 -11.09 1.82 -5.18
N MET A 56 -10.08 1.29 -4.47
CA MET A 56 -8.68 1.42 -4.88
C MET A 56 -8.36 0.47 -6.05
N PRO A 57 -7.81 0.98 -7.17
CA PRO A 57 -7.36 0.15 -8.28
C PRO A 57 -6.31 -0.88 -7.84
N ALA A 58 -6.42 -2.11 -8.35
CA ALA A 58 -5.47 -3.16 -8.05
C ALA A 58 -4.13 -2.91 -8.76
N LEU A 59 -3.03 -3.26 -8.10
CA LEU A 59 -1.71 -3.26 -8.74
C LEU A 59 -1.61 -4.46 -9.67
N SER A 60 -1.40 -4.20 -10.96
CA SER A 60 -1.18 -5.24 -11.97
C SER A 60 0.32 -5.40 -12.29
N SER A 61 0.69 -6.53 -12.89
CA SER A 61 2.05 -6.76 -13.36
C SER A 61 2.47 -5.80 -14.48
N GLU A 62 1.53 -5.18 -15.20
CA GLU A 62 1.80 -4.22 -16.27
C GLU A 62 2.39 -2.90 -15.75
N LEU A 63 2.26 -2.65 -14.44
CA LEU A 63 2.88 -1.50 -13.79
C LEU A 63 4.40 -1.66 -13.64
N VAL A 64 4.92 -2.84 -13.94
CA VAL A 64 6.32 -3.19 -13.77
C VAL A 64 6.83 -3.87 -15.05
N GLU A 65 7.93 -3.37 -15.57
CA GLU A 65 8.67 -3.99 -16.66
C GLU A 65 9.96 -4.63 -16.15
N ARG A 66 10.36 -5.72 -16.81
CA ARG A 66 11.64 -6.38 -16.54
C ARG A 66 12.72 -5.74 -17.41
N THR A 67 13.81 -5.36 -16.77
CA THR A 67 15.01 -4.77 -17.35
C THR A 67 16.21 -5.68 -17.07
N GLU A 68 17.36 -5.39 -17.68
CA GLU A 68 18.61 -6.11 -17.39
C GLU A 68 19.05 -5.95 -15.92
N GLU A 69 18.72 -4.82 -15.30
CA GLU A 69 19.08 -4.49 -13.90
C GLU A 69 18.01 -4.89 -12.88
N GLY A 70 16.92 -5.53 -13.32
CA GLY A 70 15.83 -5.98 -12.44
C GLY A 70 14.47 -5.47 -12.91
N TYR A 71 13.75 -4.76 -12.04
CA TYR A 71 12.38 -4.32 -12.29
C TYR A 71 12.29 -2.79 -12.25
N ARG A 72 11.53 -2.22 -13.19
CA ARG A 72 11.28 -0.78 -13.27
C ARG A 72 9.78 -0.52 -13.37
N LEU A 73 9.29 0.55 -12.76
CA LEU A 73 7.90 0.98 -12.95
C LEU A 73 7.72 1.53 -14.36
N THR A 74 6.58 1.21 -14.98
CA THR A 74 6.21 1.74 -16.31
C THR A 74 5.77 3.20 -16.26
N MET A 75 5.52 3.74 -15.06
CA MET A 75 5.23 5.15 -14.79
C MET A 75 6.02 5.65 -13.57
N THR A 76 6.00 6.96 -13.32
CA THR A 76 6.66 7.52 -12.13
C THR A 76 5.96 7.08 -10.85
N LEU A 77 6.68 7.14 -9.71
CA LEU A 77 6.08 6.86 -8.41
C LEU A 77 4.94 7.84 -8.07
N GLU A 78 5.03 9.09 -8.53
CA GLU A 78 4.00 10.10 -8.33
C GLU A 78 2.72 9.76 -9.08
N GLU A 79 2.82 9.39 -10.36
CA GLU A 79 1.69 8.92 -11.18
C GLU A 79 1.07 7.65 -10.61
N LEU A 80 1.90 6.70 -10.15
CA LEU A 80 1.42 5.49 -9.49
C LEU A 80 0.63 5.82 -8.23
N CYS A 81 1.14 6.72 -7.38
CA CYS A 81 0.43 7.14 -6.18
C CYS A 81 -0.85 7.90 -6.53
N ALA A 82 -0.87 8.72 -7.59
CA ALA A 82 -2.05 9.44 -8.02
C ALA A 82 -3.18 8.51 -8.48
N SER A 83 -2.85 7.34 -9.04
CA SER A 83 -3.80 6.43 -9.68
C SER A 83 -4.13 5.17 -8.88
N HIS A 84 -3.21 4.65 -8.06
CA HIS A 84 -3.33 3.32 -7.42
C HIS A 84 -3.19 3.36 -5.89
N SER A 85 -3.40 4.51 -5.25
CA SER A 85 -3.27 4.66 -3.80
C SER A 85 -4.53 5.21 -3.13
N LEU A 86 -4.57 5.12 -1.80
CA LEU A 86 -5.57 5.78 -0.97
C LEU A 86 -4.93 6.76 0.00
N GLN A 87 -5.58 7.91 0.17
CA GLN A 87 -5.27 8.83 1.26
C GLN A 87 -5.93 8.35 2.55
N ALA A 88 -5.10 8.01 3.54
CA ALA A 88 -5.51 7.68 4.88
C ALA A 88 -5.56 8.94 5.77
N PRO A 89 -6.18 8.86 6.96
CA PRO A 89 -6.01 9.86 8.01
C PRO A 89 -4.54 10.24 8.26
N ASP A 90 -4.35 11.45 8.79
CA ASP A 90 -3.05 12.01 9.16
C ASP A 90 -2.08 12.26 7.99
N GLY A 91 -2.54 12.13 6.73
CA GLY A 91 -1.72 12.41 5.53
C GLY A 91 -0.84 11.24 5.08
N VAL A 92 -1.20 10.00 5.45
CA VAL A 92 -0.50 8.80 4.97
C VAL A 92 -1.07 8.38 3.61
N THR A 93 -0.20 8.21 2.62
CA THR A 93 -0.56 7.56 1.35
C THR A 93 -0.39 6.05 1.49
N LEU A 94 -1.43 5.27 1.20
CA LEU A 94 -1.39 3.81 1.21
C LEU A 94 -1.35 3.25 -0.22
N LEU A 95 -0.34 2.44 -0.50
CA LEU A 95 -0.28 1.52 -1.63
C LEU A 95 -0.46 0.10 -1.08
N ALA A 96 -1.37 -0.71 -1.62
CA ALA A 96 -1.56 -2.08 -1.16
C ALA A 96 -1.74 -3.04 -2.32
N MET A 97 -1.17 -4.24 -2.19
CA MET A 97 -1.50 -5.35 -3.07
C MET A 97 -2.91 -5.83 -2.73
N ARG A 98 -3.80 -5.82 -3.71
CA ARG A 98 -5.11 -6.46 -3.59
C ARG A 98 -5.15 -7.62 -4.58
N PRO A 99 -5.82 -8.73 -4.25
CA PRO A 99 -6.18 -9.71 -5.26
C PRO A 99 -6.96 -8.98 -6.36
N ALA A 100 -6.56 -9.17 -7.61
CA ALA A 100 -7.39 -8.72 -8.72
C ALA A 100 -8.77 -9.36 -8.55
N GLN A 101 -9.84 -8.56 -8.59
CA GLN A 101 -11.17 -9.15 -8.75
C GLN A 101 -11.11 -9.95 -10.06
N GLN A 102 -11.26 -11.27 -9.97
CA GLN A 102 -11.62 -12.04 -11.16
C GLN A 102 -12.94 -11.45 -11.65
N ALA A 103 -12.90 -10.76 -12.78
CA ALA A 103 -14.11 -10.47 -13.54
C ALA A 103 -14.81 -11.82 -13.72
N GLY A 104 -16.06 -11.91 -13.24
CA GLY A 104 -16.83 -13.14 -13.24
C GLY A 104 -16.74 -13.79 -14.62
N THR A 105 -16.29 -15.05 -14.62
CA THR A 105 -16.45 -15.92 -15.78
C THR A 105 -17.94 -15.97 -16.08
N GLY A 106 -18.33 -15.45 -17.24
CA GLY A 106 -19.67 -15.65 -17.79
C GLY A 106 -19.98 -17.10 -18.07
#